data_AF-A0A2G5EUZ6-F1
#
_entry.id   AF-A0A2G5EUZ6-F1
#
_cell.length_a   1.000
_cell.length_b   1.000
_cell.length_c   1.000
_cell.angle_alpha   90.00
_cell.angle_beta   90.00
_cell.angle_gamma   90.00
#
_symmetry.space_group_name_H-M   'P 1'
#
loop_
_entity.id
_entity.type
_entity.pdbx_description
1 polymer ?
#
loop_
_entity_poly.entity_id
_entity_poly.type
_entity_poly.pdbx_seq_one_letter_code
_entity_poly.pdbx_strand_id
1 'polypeptide(L)'
;MARERIRRGALPPSQETIEKIEKTVSDGNYYGAQQMYKSMTARYVSAERFEEALDILQSGACIQLKHRQVTCGAELAVLFVDTLVKGKVPCNEDNIDRVRKIYLEFPQITMPLHLEEEDDMQKLTEALGAAKTRVDGCSSFLKAAIRVWRSQKWFS
;
A
#
# COMPACT_ATOMS: atom_id res chain seq x y z
N MET A 1 15.87 -28.22 25.50
CA MET A 1 15.89 -26.84 26.04
C MET A 1 15.13 -25.93 25.10
N ALA A 2 13.92 -25.52 25.46
CA ALA A 2 13.10 -24.63 24.65
C ALA A 2 13.64 -23.20 24.78
N ARG A 3 14.19 -22.64 23.70
CA ARG A 3 14.59 -21.23 23.65
C ARG A 3 13.36 -20.37 23.92
N GLU A 4 13.36 -19.74 25.08
CA GLU A 4 12.44 -18.68 25.47
C GLU A 4 12.48 -17.61 24.38
N ARG A 5 11.41 -17.54 23.57
CA ARG A 5 11.24 -16.47 22.58
C ARG A 5 11.22 -15.17 23.37
N ILE A 6 12.30 -14.41 23.27
CA ILE A 6 12.43 -13.03 23.75
C ILE A 6 11.07 -12.35 23.59
N ARG A 7 10.45 -11.96 24.70
CA ARG A 7 9.19 -11.21 24.72
C ARG A 7 9.40 -9.96 23.86
N ARG A 8 9.03 -10.05 22.58
CA ARG A 8 8.94 -8.89 21.68
C ARG A 8 8.01 -7.93 22.41
N GLY A 9 8.52 -6.76 22.82
CA GLY A 9 7.77 -5.79 23.62
C GLY A 9 6.37 -5.60 23.07
N ALA A 10 5.41 -5.39 23.96
CA ALA A 10 3.99 -5.25 23.61
C ALA A 10 3.86 -4.32 22.39
N LEU A 11 3.23 -4.82 21.33
CA LEU A 11 3.03 -4.04 20.12
C LEU A 11 2.07 -2.89 20.45
N PRO A 12 2.43 -1.63 20.13
CA PRO A 12 1.58 -0.48 20.41
C PRO A 12 0.26 -0.58 19.62
N PRO A 13 -0.70 0.31 19.87
CA PRO A 13 -1.86 0.46 18.98
C PRO A 13 -1.42 0.82 17.54
N SER A 14 -2.20 0.40 16.55
CA SER A 14 -1.93 0.73 15.13
C SER A 14 -1.77 2.24 14.90
N GLN A 15 -2.61 3.07 15.52
CA GLN A 15 -2.60 4.53 15.38
C GLN A 15 -1.26 5.16 15.79
N GLU A 16 -0.70 4.76 16.94
CA GLU A 16 0.59 5.28 17.39
C GLU A 16 1.73 4.91 16.41
N THR A 17 1.66 3.71 15.83
CA THR A 17 2.61 3.28 14.79
C THR A 17 2.46 4.12 13.53
N ILE A 18 1.22 4.36 13.10
CA ILE A 18 0.89 5.16 11.92
C ILE A 18 1.45 6.57 12.09
N GLU A 19 1.09 7.28 13.17
CA GLU A 19 1.56 8.65 13.44
C GLU A 19 3.09 8.77 13.43
N LYS A 20 3.79 7.77 13.96
CA LYS A 20 5.26 7.74 13.95
C LYS A 20 5.82 7.62 12.53
N ILE A 21 5.25 6.75 11.69
CA ILE A 21 5.74 6.55 10.33
C ILE A 21 5.33 7.74 9.43
N GLU A 22 4.16 8.33 9.65
CA GLU A 22 3.70 9.53 8.93
C GLU A 22 4.63 10.74 9.10
N LYS A 23 5.24 10.88 10.29
CA LYS A 23 6.30 11.89 10.51
C LYS A 23 7.50 11.64 9.60
N THR A 24 7.97 10.40 9.49
CA THR A 24 9.06 10.03 8.58
C THR A 24 8.73 10.32 7.10
N VAL A 25 7.46 10.16 6.71
CA VAL A 25 7.00 10.57 5.36
C VAL A 25 7.05 12.08 5.21
N SER A 26 6.60 12.83 6.22
CA SER A 26 6.60 14.30 6.22
C SER A 26 8.01 14.88 6.14
N ASP A 27 9.00 14.17 6.69
CA ASP A 27 10.43 14.49 6.60
C ASP A 27 11.03 14.16 5.21
N GLY A 28 10.22 13.67 4.26
CA GLY A 28 10.63 13.34 2.89
C GLY A 28 11.33 11.99 2.74
N ASN A 29 11.45 11.20 3.82
CA ASN A 29 12.06 9.88 3.78
C ASN A 29 11.04 8.80 3.38
N TYR A 30 10.57 8.88 2.14
CA TYR A 30 9.50 8.01 1.61
C TYR A 30 9.89 6.54 1.60
N TYR A 31 11.10 6.21 1.14
CA TYR A 31 11.57 4.83 1.08
C TYR A 31 11.80 4.26 2.49
N GLY A 32 12.40 5.03 3.40
CA GLY A 32 12.56 4.64 4.80
C GLY A 32 11.21 4.39 5.47
N ALA A 33 10.24 5.29 5.27
CA ALA A 33 8.88 5.11 5.75
C ALA A 33 8.22 3.84 5.19
N GLN A 34 8.42 3.55 3.90
CA GLN A 34 7.93 2.32 3.28
C GLN A 34 8.48 1.06 3.97
N GLN A 35 9.78 1.02 4.26
CA GLN A 35 10.40 -0.10 4.98
C GLN A 35 9.87 -0.20 6.43
N MET A 36 9.62 0.92 7.09
CA MET A 36 8.99 0.94 8.41
C MET A 36 7.57 0.36 8.37
N TYR A 37 6.75 0.76 7.39
CA TYR A 37 5.41 0.18 7.18
C TYR A 37 5.46 -1.34 6.99
N LYS A 38 6.35 -1.84 6.13
CA LYS A 38 6.52 -3.29 5.87
C LYS A 38 6.98 -4.03 7.13
N SER A 39 7.95 -3.49 7.84
CA SER A 39 8.50 -4.08 9.08
C SER A 39 7.46 -4.15 10.19
N MET A 40 6.74 -3.06 10.46
CA MET A 40 5.71 -3.02 11.49
C MET A 40 4.56 -3.96 11.14
N THR A 41 4.05 -3.91 9.91
CA THR A 41 3.02 -4.85 9.43
C THR A 41 3.42 -6.30 9.66
N ALA A 42 4.65 -6.70 9.32
CA ALA A 42 5.13 -8.06 9.55
C ALA A 42 5.09 -8.46 11.03
N ARG A 43 5.34 -7.52 11.95
CA ARG A 43 5.22 -7.76 13.40
C ARG A 43 3.77 -7.95 13.84
N TYR A 44 2.83 -7.11 13.38
CA TYR A 44 1.40 -7.26 13.70
C TYR A 44 0.82 -8.55 13.13
N VAL A 45 1.15 -8.89 11.88
CA VAL A 45 0.78 -10.16 11.25
C VAL A 45 1.34 -11.36 12.02
N SER A 46 2.59 -11.29 12.49
CA SER A 46 3.19 -12.35 13.32
C SER A 46 2.51 -12.52 14.68
N ALA A 47 1.80 -11.49 15.14
CA ALA A 47 1.02 -11.50 16.36
C ALA A 47 -0.48 -11.74 16.09
N GLU A 48 -0.85 -12.13 14.87
CA GLU A 48 -2.23 -12.38 14.43
C GLU A 48 -3.17 -11.16 14.57
N ARG A 49 -2.60 -9.95 14.71
CA ARG A 49 -3.33 -8.67 14.78
C ARG A 49 -3.57 -8.13 13.37
N PHE A 50 -4.37 -8.85 12.58
CA PHE A 50 -4.56 -8.56 11.15
C PHE A 50 -5.27 -7.23 10.88
N GLU A 51 -6.30 -6.87 11.64
CA GLU A 51 -7.01 -5.60 11.46
C GLU A 51 -6.08 -4.38 11.60
N GLU A 52 -5.23 -4.41 12.62
CA GLU A 52 -4.25 -3.36 12.85
C GLU A 52 -3.13 -3.34 11.81
N ALA A 53 -2.73 -4.50 11.29
CA ALA A 53 -1.82 -4.57 10.16
C ALA A 53 -2.44 -3.94 8.90
N LEU A 54 -3.74 -4.18 8.66
CA LEU A 54 -4.48 -3.59 7.56
C LEU A 54 -4.61 -2.07 7.73
N ASP A 55 -4.80 -1.56 8.95
CA ASP A 55 -4.85 -0.11 9.22
C ASP A 55 -3.54 0.57 8.83
N ILE A 56 -2.43 -0.03 9.26
CA ILE A 56 -1.07 0.44 8.98
C ILE A 56 -0.80 0.45 7.47
N LEU A 57 -1.17 -0.61 6.77
CA LEU A 57 -0.97 -0.72 5.32
C LEU A 57 -1.86 0.23 4.52
N GLN A 58 -3.13 0.38 4.92
CA GLN A 58 -4.04 1.32 4.27
C GLN A 58 -3.55 2.75 4.42
N SER A 59 -3.18 3.18 5.65
CA SER A 59 -2.61 4.52 5.87
C SER A 59 -1.35 4.71 5.02
N GLY A 60 -0.40 3.78 5.11
CA GLY A 60 0.86 3.87 4.37
C GLY A 60 0.68 3.92 2.86
N ALA A 61 -0.21 3.11 2.30
CA ALA A 61 -0.52 3.14 0.86
C ALA A 61 -1.10 4.51 0.46
N CYS A 62 -2.15 4.98 1.16
CA CYS A 62 -2.79 6.26 0.85
C CYS A 62 -1.80 7.42 0.95
N ILE A 63 -0.98 7.48 1.99
CA ILE A 63 -0.04 8.58 2.21
C ILE A 63 1.07 8.61 1.17
N GLN A 64 1.67 7.46 0.85
CA GLN A 64 2.68 7.40 -0.21
C GLN A 64 2.11 7.84 -1.56
N LEU A 65 0.89 7.40 -1.89
CA LEU A 65 0.20 7.79 -3.13
C LEU A 65 -0.10 9.31 -3.17
N LYS A 66 -0.56 9.89 -2.05
CA LYS A 66 -0.76 11.35 -1.91
C LYS A 66 0.52 12.15 -2.18
N HIS A 67 1.65 11.66 -1.70
CA HIS A 67 2.98 12.24 -1.94
C HIS A 67 3.60 11.87 -3.30
N ARG A 68 2.80 11.33 -4.23
CA ARG A 68 3.23 10.90 -5.58
C ARG A 68 4.28 9.78 -5.59
N GLN A 69 4.47 9.08 -4.48
CA GLN A 69 5.36 7.94 -4.35
C GLN A 69 4.64 6.66 -4.79
N VAL A 70 4.35 6.59 -6.08
CA VAL A 70 3.44 5.57 -6.63
C VAL A 70 3.98 4.16 -6.45
N THR A 71 5.28 3.94 -6.67
CA THR A 71 5.91 2.63 -6.46
C THR A 71 5.80 2.19 -5.00
N CYS A 72 6.12 3.09 -4.06
CA CYS A 72 6.06 2.79 -2.63
C CYS A 72 4.62 2.50 -2.18
N GLY A 73 3.67 3.34 -2.60
CA GLY A 73 2.25 3.17 -2.28
C GLY A 73 1.63 1.93 -2.89
N ALA A 74 1.96 1.61 -4.14
CA ALA A 74 1.48 0.42 -4.82
C ALA A 74 1.99 -0.87 -4.17
N GLU A 75 3.27 -0.92 -3.75
CA GLU A 75 3.79 -2.06 -3.00
C GLU A 75 3.04 -2.28 -1.68
N LEU A 76 2.74 -1.22 -0.93
CA LEU A 76 1.97 -1.31 0.31
C LEU A 76 0.51 -1.73 0.05
N ALA A 77 -0.08 -1.25 -1.05
CA ALA A 77 -1.41 -1.64 -1.49
C ALA A 77 -1.49 -3.14 -1.87
N VAL A 78 -0.49 -3.68 -2.56
CA VAL A 78 -0.41 -5.12 -2.84
C VAL A 78 -0.27 -5.91 -1.54
N LEU A 79 0.60 -5.46 -0.63
CA LEU A 79 0.78 -6.10 0.67
C LEU A 79 -0.50 -6.06 1.54
N PHE A 80 -1.33 -5.04 1.40
CA PHE A 80 -2.66 -4.96 2.02
C PHE A 80 -3.55 -6.12 1.55
N VAL A 81 -3.61 -6.36 0.24
CA VAL A 81 -4.39 -7.47 -0.31
C VAL A 81 -3.83 -8.83 0.13
N ASP A 82 -2.51 -9.00 0.13
CA ASP A 82 -1.89 -10.24 0.61
C ASP A 82 -2.18 -10.50 2.09
N THR A 83 -2.27 -9.42 2.89
CA THR A 83 -2.61 -9.50 4.32
C THR A 83 -4.07 -9.89 4.53
N LEU A 84 -5.01 -9.42 3.71
CA LEU A 84 -6.40 -9.89 3.72
C LEU A 84 -6.49 -11.40 3.50
N VAL A 85 -5.76 -11.93 2.50
CA VAL A 85 -5.71 -13.37 2.21
C VAL A 85 -5.12 -14.14 3.40
N LYS A 86 -3.98 -13.68 3.91
CA LYS A 86 -3.26 -14.36 4.99
C LYS A 86 -4.07 -14.40 6.28
N GLY A 87 -4.77 -13.32 6.60
CA GLY A 87 -5.64 -13.24 7.78
C GLY A 87 -7.00 -13.92 7.59
N LYS A 88 -7.28 -14.47 6.40
CA LYS A 88 -8.61 -15.00 6.02
C LYS A 88 -9.73 -13.98 6.32
N VAL A 89 -9.43 -12.70 6.13
CA VAL A 89 -10.36 -11.61 6.45
C VAL A 89 -11.49 -11.62 5.42
N PRO A 90 -12.77 -11.62 5.83
CA PRO A 90 -13.89 -11.62 4.91
C PRO A 90 -13.91 -10.39 3.99
N CYS A 91 -14.19 -10.59 2.72
CA CYS A 91 -14.50 -9.52 1.77
C CYS A 91 -15.90 -8.94 2.03
N ASN A 92 -16.07 -8.21 3.14
CA ASN A 92 -17.26 -7.43 3.44
C ASN A 92 -17.18 -6.02 2.82
N GLU A 93 -18.26 -5.25 2.96
CA GLU A 93 -18.34 -3.88 2.44
C GLU A 93 -17.22 -2.98 3.00
N ASP A 94 -16.89 -3.11 4.29
CA ASP A 94 -15.82 -2.32 4.91
C ASP A 94 -14.47 -2.56 4.24
N ASN A 95 -14.09 -3.81 3.99
CA ASN A 95 -12.82 -4.14 3.35
C ASN A 95 -12.80 -3.74 1.87
N ILE A 96 -13.95 -3.80 1.18
CA ILE A 96 -14.10 -3.27 -0.17
C ILE A 96 -13.93 -1.75 -0.17
N ASP A 97 -14.48 -1.06 0.81
CA ASP A 97 -14.33 0.39 0.96
C ASP A 97 -12.88 0.79 1.23
N ARG A 98 -12.12 -0.03 1.97
CA ARG A 98 -10.67 0.18 2.17
C ARG A 98 -9.90 0.04 0.87
N VAL A 99 -10.19 -1.00 0.07
CA VAL A 99 -9.60 -1.18 -1.26
C VAL A 99 -9.96 0.01 -2.16
N ARG A 100 -11.21 0.48 -2.12
CA ARG A 100 -11.67 1.66 -2.87
C ARG A 100 -10.93 2.93 -2.45
N LYS A 101 -10.76 3.16 -1.15
CA LYS A 101 -10.01 4.31 -0.63
C LYS A 101 -8.58 4.33 -1.18
N ILE A 102 -7.87 3.19 -1.13
CA ILE A 102 -6.52 3.09 -1.68
C ILE A 102 -6.52 3.35 -3.19
N TYR A 103 -7.48 2.77 -3.93
CA TYR A 103 -7.62 2.97 -5.38
C TYR A 103 -7.79 4.45 -5.76
N LEU A 104 -8.62 5.19 -5.02
CA LEU A 104 -8.90 6.60 -5.31
C LEU A 104 -7.68 7.50 -5.12
N GLU A 105 -6.71 7.09 -4.30
CA GLU A 105 -5.46 7.83 -4.09
C GLU A 105 -4.43 7.62 -5.22
N PHE A 106 -4.61 6.59 -6.07
CA PHE A 106 -3.73 6.44 -7.22
C PHE A 106 -3.86 7.65 -8.15
N PRO A 107 -2.75 8.18 -8.70
CA PRO A 107 -2.80 9.34 -9.58
C PRO A 107 -3.65 9.04 -10.81
N GLN A 108 -4.69 9.84 -11.01
CA GLN A 108 -5.56 9.76 -12.18
C GLN A 108 -4.82 10.30 -13.41
N ILE A 109 -4.97 9.62 -14.55
CA ILE A 109 -4.29 9.97 -15.79
C ILE A 109 -4.77 11.36 -16.24
N THR A 110 -3.87 12.34 -16.23
CA THR A 110 -4.05 13.59 -16.99
C THR A 110 -2.94 13.61 -18.02
N MET A 111 -3.30 13.35 -19.27
CA MET A 111 -2.36 13.39 -20.40
C MET A 111 -2.13 14.85 -20.77
N PRO A 112 -0.90 15.38 -20.74
CA PRO A 112 -0.63 16.70 -21.30
C PRO A 112 -0.80 16.62 -22.82
N LEU A 113 -1.77 17.35 -23.35
CA LEU A 113 -2.09 17.43 -24.78
C LEU A 113 -1.69 18.82 -25.30
N HIS A 114 -0.39 19.13 -25.23
CA HIS A 114 0.18 20.23 -25.99
C HIS A 114 1.68 19.97 -26.22
N LEU A 115 2.09 20.01 -27.49
CA LEU A 115 3.41 19.63 -27.97
C LEU A 115 3.95 20.76 -28.84
N GLU A 116 4.82 21.60 -28.29
CA GLU A 116 5.62 22.55 -29.06
C GLU A 116 7.03 22.62 -28.43
N GLU A 117 8.02 21.97 -29.11
CA GLU A 117 9.50 22.05 -28.97
C GLU A 117 10.28 20.83 -28.39
N GLU A 118 11.55 20.66 -28.82
CA GLU A 118 12.39 19.46 -28.62
C GLU A 118 12.72 19.11 -27.15
N ASP A 119 12.68 20.08 -26.23
CA ASP A 119 12.81 19.85 -24.77
C ASP A 119 11.63 19.03 -24.21
N ASP A 120 10.54 18.90 -24.97
CA ASP A 120 9.37 18.12 -24.60
C ASP A 120 9.57 16.62 -24.82
N MET A 121 10.48 16.17 -25.69
CA MET A 121 10.59 14.72 -25.95
C MET A 121 11.13 13.93 -24.76
N GLN A 122 12.09 14.52 -24.04
CA GLN A 122 12.60 13.96 -22.79
C GLN A 122 11.52 14.00 -21.70
N LYS A 123 10.84 15.15 -21.54
CA LYS A 123 9.72 15.31 -20.58
C LYS A 123 8.55 14.37 -20.88
N LEU A 124 8.23 14.12 -22.15
CA LEU A 124 7.21 13.17 -22.58
C LEU A 124 7.62 11.74 -22.28
N THR A 125 8.88 11.39 -22.52
CA THR A 125 9.41 10.05 -22.22
C THR A 125 9.35 9.79 -20.71
N GLU A 126 9.73 10.78 -19.90
CA GLU A 126 9.62 10.73 -18.43
C GLU A 126 8.16 10.69 -17.97
N ALA A 127 7.28 11.51 -18.54
CA ALA A 127 5.85 11.51 -18.24
C ALA A 127 5.18 10.19 -18.62
N LEU A 128 5.56 9.61 -19.77
CA LEU A 128 5.09 8.31 -20.24
C LEU A 128 5.62 7.18 -19.37
N GLY A 129 6.89 7.24 -18.96
CA GLY A 129 7.49 6.31 -18.00
C GLY A 129 6.76 6.36 -16.65
N ALA A 130 6.53 7.55 -16.11
CA ALA A 130 5.77 7.75 -14.89
C ALA A 130 4.31 7.28 -15.03
N ALA A 131 3.67 7.53 -16.18
CA ALA A 131 2.33 7.03 -16.50
C ALA A 131 2.31 5.49 -16.54
N LYS A 132 3.30 4.85 -17.16
CA LYS A 132 3.44 3.41 -17.20
C LYS A 132 3.60 2.81 -15.81
N THR A 133 4.50 3.33 -14.98
CA THR A 133 4.69 2.86 -13.60
C THR A 133 3.41 2.98 -12.77
N ARG A 134 2.62 4.05 -12.98
CA ARG A 134 1.30 4.22 -12.33
C ARG A 134 0.32 3.15 -12.74
N VAL A 135 0.18 2.92 -14.04
CA VAL A 135 -0.73 1.91 -14.60
C VAL A 135 -0.33 0.51 -14.14
N ASP A 136 0.95 0.18 -14.14
CA ASP A 136 1.45 -1.14 -13.75
C ASP A 136 1.21 -1.41 -12.25
N GLY A 137 1.46 -0.42 -11.39
CA GLY A 137 1.18 -0.52 -9.95
C GLY A 137 -0.31 -0.68 -9.65
N CYS A 138 -1.16 0.16 -10.24
CA CYS A 138 -2.62 0.08 -10.08
C CYS A 138 -3.18 -1.25 -10.64
N SER A 139 -2.69 -1.70 -11.80
CA SER A 139 -3.10 -2.97 -12.43
C SER A 139 -2.75 -4.15 -11.54
N SER A 140 -1.55 -4.17 -10.96
CA SER A 140 -1.10 -5.24 -10.06
C SER A 140 -1.96 -5.31 -8.79
N PHE A 141 -2.24 -4.16 -8.18
CA PHE A 141 -3.13 -4.05 -7.02
C PHE A 141 -4.55 -4.55 -7.33
N LEU A 142 -5.17 -4.06 -8.40
CA LEU A 142 -6.54 -4.46 -8.79
C LEU A 142 -6.62 -5.94 -9.16
N LYS A 143 -5.63 -6.47 -9.88
CA LYS A 143 -5.55 -7.90 -10.20
C LYS A 143 -5.48 -8.75 -8.93
N ALA A 144 -4.69 -8.33 -7.94
CA ALA A 144 -4.64 -9.01 -6.66
C ALA A 144 -6.01 -8.96 -5.97
N ALA A 145 -6.63 -7.78 -5.86
CA ALA A 145 -7.94 -7.63 -5.20
C ALA A 145 -9.05 -8.48 -5.86
N ILE A 146 -9.13 -8.47 -7.20
CA ILE A 146 -10.09 -9.28 -7.97
C ILE A 146 -9.85 -10.78 -7.74
N ARG A 147 -8.59 -11.22 -7.68
CA ARG A 147 -8.24 -12.62 -7.42
C ARG A 147 -8.76 -13.07 -6.05
N VAL A 148 -8.54 -12.26 -5.01
CA VAL A 148 -9.02 -12.56 -3.65
C VAL A 148 -10.55 -12.67 -3.63
N TRP A 149 -11.24 -11.70 -4.22
CA TRP A 149 -12.70 -11.72 -4.27
C TRP A 149 -13.24 -12.98 -4.97
N ARG A 150 -12.63 -13.35 -6.10
CA ARG A 150 -13.01 -14.59 -6.81
C ARG A 150 -12.77 -15.82 -5.96
N SER A 151 -11.68 -15.92 -5.22
CA SER A 151 -11.41 -17.08 -4.36
C SER A 151 -12.37 -17.22 -3.17
N GLN A 152 -12.82 -16.11 -2.57
CA GLN A 152 -13.73 -16.17 -1.42
C GLN A 152 -15.16 -16.54 -1.83
N LYS A 153 -15.59 -16.16 -3.04
CA LYS A 153 -16.92 -16.51 -3.58
C LYS A 153 -17.14 -18.01 -3.82
N TRP A 154 -16.08 -18.83 -3.83
CA TRP A 154 -16.18 -20.29 -3.95
C TRP A 154 -16.25 -21.02 -2.60
N PHE A 155 -16.04 -20.30 -1.50
CA PHE A 155 -16.07 -20.83 -0.12
C PHE A 155 -17.29 -20.36 0.69
N SER A 156 -18.24 -19.65 0.07
CA SER A 156 -19.57 -19.33 0.59
C SER A 156 -20.63 -20.09 -0.20
#